data_AF-A0A0B5E2A6-F1
#
_entry.id   AF-A0A0B5E2A6-F1
#
_cell.length_a   1.000
_cell.length_b   1.000
_cell.length_c   1.000
_cell.angle_alpha   90.00
_cell.angle_beta   90.00
_cell.angle_gamma   90.00
#
_symmetry.space_group_name_H-M   'P 1'
#
loop_
_entity.id
_entity.type
_entity.pdbx_description
1 polymer ?
#
loop_
_entity_poly.entity_id
_entity_poly.type
_entity_poly.pdbx_seq_one_letter_code
_entity_poly.pdbx_strand_id
1 'polypeptide(L)' 'MIDPTPNETEAMATGGQMGGEYLESIGKSDLATLSEEEWARFLDAVVTGYCDHLRALAAKDRNRLDAMAPEVPF' A
#
# COMPACT_ATOMS: atom_id res chain seq x y z
N MET A 1 11.19 13.67 10.77
CA MET A 1 10.39 12.64 10.09
C MET A 1 9.17 12.41 10.95
N ILE A 2 7.96 12.45 10.38
CA ILE A 2 6.74 12.12 11.13
C ILE A 2 6.62 10.60 11.09
N ASP A 3 6.32 9.99 12.24
CA ASP A 3 6.13 8.55 12.30
C ASP A 3 4.89 8.16 11.49
N PRO A 4 4.97 7.12 10.64
CA PRO A 4 3.82 6.66 9.90
C PRO A 4 2.74 6.20 10.88
N THR A 5 1.49 6.53 10.56
CA THR A 5 0.33 5.97 11.24
C THR A 5 0.32 4.44 11.11
N PRO A 6 -0.44 3.72 11.95
CA PRO A 6 -0.58 2.26 11.84
C PRO A 6 -1.02 1.82 10.44
N ASN A 7 -1.97 2.54 9.83
CA ASN A 7 -2.46 2.23 8.48
C ASN A 7 -1.39 2.47 7.41
N GLU A 8 -0.59 3.55 7.54
CA GLU A 8 0.52 3.81 6.63
C GLU A 8 1.62 2.74 6.77
N THR A 9 1.90 2.29 7.99
CA THR A 9 2.86 1.20 8.24
C THR A 9 2.41 -0.10 7.57
N GLU A 10 1.13 -0.46 7.70
CA GLU A 10 0.56 -1.65 7.06
C GLU A 10 0.59 -1.53 5.53
N ALA A 11 0.17 -0.38 4.99
CA ALA A 11 0.23 -0.11 3.56
C ALA A 11 1.66 -0.16 3.00
N MET A 12 2.67 0.32 3.74
CA MET A 12 4.08 0.22 3.35
C MET A 12 4.52 -1.24 3.22
N ALA A 13 4.10 -2.11 4.14
CA ALA A 13 4.40 -3.53 4.07
C ALA A 13 3.77 -4.18 2.83
N THR A 14 2.50 -3.88 2.52
CA THR A 14 1.82 -4.40 1.33
C THR A 14 2.45 -3.90 0.03
N GLY A 15 2.76 -2.60 -0.06
CA GLY A 15 3.47 -2.04 -1.22
C GLY A 15 4.84 -2.69 -1.42
N GLY A 16 5.61 -2.87 -0.34
CA GLY A 16 6.90 -3.56 -0.39
C GLY A 16 6.78 -5.01 -0.86
N GLN A 17 5.75 -5.74 -0.41
CA GLN A 17 5.47 -7.10 -0.86
C GLN A 17 5.19 -7.15 -2.37
N MET A 18 4.33 -6.26 -2.89
CA MET A 18 4.04 -6.22 -4.33
C MET A 18 5.26 -5.88 -5.17
N GLY A 19 6.12 -4.97 -4.68
CA GLY A 19 7.41 -4.70 -5.30
C GLY A 19 8.32 -5.93 -5.31
N GLY A 20 8.37 -6.68 -4.20
CA GLY A 20 9.12 -7.93 -4.09
C GLY A 20 8.63 -9.00 -5.07
N GLU A 21 7.32 -9.20 -5.18
CA GLU A 21 6.69 -10.13 -6.14
C GLU A 21 7.05 -9.75 -7.59
N TYR A 22 7.08 -8.47 -7.93
CA TYR A 22 7.54 -8.01 -9.24
C TYR A 22 9.02 -8.37 -9.49
N LEU A 23 9.90 -8.09 -8.53
CA LEU A 23 11.33 -8.40 -8.63
C LEU A 23 11.59 -9.90 -8.79
N GLU A 24 10.85 -10.73 -8.03
CA GLU A 24 10.89 -12.19 -8.18
C GLU A 24 10.44 -12.64 -9.57
N SER A 25 9.39 -12.02 -10.14
CA SER A 25 8.87 -12.37 -11.46
C SER A 25 9.88 -12.13 -12.61
N ILE A 26 10.79 -11.16 -12.44
CA ILE A 26 11.86 -10.87 -13.40
C ILE A 26 13.21 -11.48 -12.99
N GLY A 27 13.25 -12.21 -11.88
CA GLY A 27 14.46 -12.89 -11.38
C GLY A 27 15.57 -11.94 -10.92
N LYS A 28 15.23 -10.73 -10.49
CA LYS A 28 16.21 -9.72 -10.01
C LYS A 28 15.99 -9.40 -8.54
N SER A 29 17.06 -9.01 -7.86
CA SER A 29 17.02 -8.56 -6.46
C SER A 29 17.92 -7.36 -6.19
N ASP A 30 18.97 -7.18 -6.99
CA ASP A 30 19.78 -5.96 -6.98
C ASP A 30 19.11 -4.86 -7.81
N LEU A 31 18.56 -3.87 -7.12
CA LEU A 31 17.89 -2.72 -7.70
C LEU A 31 18.79 -1.90 -8.65
N ALA A 32 20.11 -1.92 -8.46
CA ALA A 32 21.05 -1.20 -9.32
C ALA A 32 21.19 -1.84 -10.72
N THR A 33 20.69 -3.07 -10.90
CA THR A 33 20.72 -3.80 -12.18
C THR A 33 19.43 -3.67 -12.98
N LEU A 34 18.46 -2.93 -12.47
CA LEU A 34 17.24 -2.64 -13.18
C LEU A 34 17.51 -1.62 -14.29
N SER A 35 16.97 -1.88 -15.46
CA SER A 35 16.80 -0.87 -16.50
C SER A 35 15.80 0.20 -16.03
N GLU A 36 15.75 1.33 -16.72
CA GLU A 36 14.79 2.40 -16.41
C GLU A 36 13.33 1.91 -16.48
N GLU A 37 13.01 1.04 -17.45
CA GLU A 37 11.66 0.47 -17.56
C GLU A 37 11.34 -0.47 -16.40
N GLU A 38 12.25 -1.36 -16.03
CA GLU A 38 12.05 -2.26 -14.89
C GLU A 38 11.95 -1.49 -13.56
N TRP A 39 12.75 -0.42 -13.42
CA TRP A 39 12.68 0.48 -12.28
C TRP A 39 11.32 1.18 -12.18
N ALA A 40 10.81 1.71 -13.28
CA ALA A 40 9.49 2.33 -13.33
C ALA A 40 8.39 1.33 -12.95
N ARG A 41 8.45 0.10 -13.47
CA ARG A 41 7.49 -0.96 -13.14
C ARG A 41 7.56 -1.40 -11.68
N PHE A 42 8.77 -1.48 -11.11
CA PHE A 42 8.95 -1.75 -9.69
C PHE A 42 8.30 -0.66 -8.83
N LEU A 43 8.55 0.62 -9.14
CA LEU A 43 7.93 1.74 -8.42
C LEU A 43 6.41 1.76 -8.57
N ASP A 44 5.90 1.51 -9.78
CA ASP A 44 4.46 1.40 -10.03
C ASP A 44 3.83 0.32 -9.14
N ALA A 45 4.45 -0.87 -9.05
CA ALA A 45 3.97 -1.95 -8.20
C ALA A 45 3.94 -1.56 -6.71
N VAL A 46 5.03 -0.96 -6.21
CA VAL A 46 5.14 -0.53 -4.81
C VAL A 46 4.11 0.56 -4.46
N VAL A 47 4.04 1.61 -5.29
CA VAL A 47 3.17 2.76 -5.04
C VAL A 47 1.70 2.37 -5.19
N THR A 48 1.36 1.55 -6.19
CA THR A 48 -0.01 1.05 -6.38
C THR A 48 -0.44 0.20 -5.18
N GLY A 49 0.39 -0.76 -4.78
CA GLY A 49 0.08 -1.61 -3.62
C GLY A 49 -0.09 -0.82 -2.33
N TYR A 50 0.77 0.17 -2.09
CA TYR A 50 0.64 1.09 -0.97
C TYR A 50 -0.69 1.86 -1.01
N CYS A 51 -0.97 2.56 -2.11
CA CYS A 51 -2.15 3.41 -2.23
C CYS A 51 -3.46 2.63 -2.14
N ASP A 52 -3.52 1.46 -2.76
CA ASP A 52 -4.73 0.64 -2.77
C ASP A 52 -5.01 0.06 -1.38
N HIS A 53 -3.98 -0.43 -0.70
CA HIS A 53 -4.14 -0.94 0.68
C HIS A 53 -4.52 0.18 1.65
N LEU A 54 -3.89 1.35 1.54
CA LEU A 54 -4.22 2.50 2.40
C LEU A 54 -5.67 2.96 2.20
N ARG A 55 -6.17 2.97 0.96
CA ARG A 55 -7.57 3.27 0.65
C ARG A 55 -8.51 2.23 1.26
N ALA A 56 -8.17 0.95 1.19
CA ALA A 56 -8.96 -0.12 1.78
C ALA A 56 -9.05 0.00 3.31
N LEU A 57 -7.94 0.31 3.98
CA LEU A 57 -7.90 0.57 5.43
C LEU A 57 -8.72 1.79 5.81
N ALA A 58 -8.60 2.90 5.08
CA ALA A 58 -9.39 4.10 5.31
C ALA A 58 -10.91 3.84 5.13
N ALA A 59 -11.30 3.02 4.14
CA ALA A 59 -12.69 2.61 3.95
C ALA A 59 -13.19 1.75 5.11
N LYS A 60 -12.38 0.81 5.60
CA LYS A 60 -12.69 -0.03 6.76
C LYS A 60 -12.91 0.81 8.02
N ASP A 61 -12.03 1.78 8.28
CA ASP A 61 -12.15 2.66 9.44
C ASP A 61 -13.40 3.53 9.36
N ARG A 62 -13.72 4.06 8.17
CA ARG A 62 -14.95 4.82 7.95
C ARG A 62 -16.20 3.99 8.25
N ASN A 63 -16.29 2.80 7.69
CA ASN A 63 -17.42 1.89 7.93
C ASN A 63 -17.59 1.57 9.41
N ARG A 64 -16.47 1.39 10.15
CA ARG A 64 -16.49 1.17 11.59
C ARG A 64 -17.05 2.38 12.34
N LEU A 65 -16.63 3.59 11.98
CA LEU A 65 -17.11 4.82 12.61
C LEU A 65 -18.61 5.05 12.34
N ASP A 66 -19.05 4.83 11.10
CA ASP A 66 -20.45 4.96 10.70
C ASP A 66 -21.35 3.99 11.48
N ALA A 67 -20.90 2.75 11.70
CA ALA A 67 -21.63 1.75 12.49
C ALA A 67 -21.71 2.08 14.00
N MET A 68 -20.86 2.99 14.49
CA MET A 68 -20.85 3.43 15.89
C MET A 68 -21.71 4.66 16.14
N ALA A 69 -22.18 5.36 15.09
CA ALA A 69 -23.06 6.51 15.24
C ALA A 69 -24.48 6.02 15.64
N PRO A 70 -25.06 6.50 16.76
CA PRO A 70 -26.43 6.15 17.10
C PRO A 70 -27.38 6.65 16.00
N GLU A 71 -28.34 5.81 15.58
CA GLU A 71 -29.44 6.29 14.74
C GLU A 71 -30.17 7.39 15.51
N VAL A 72 -30.02 8.64 15.07
CA VAL A 72 -30.79 9.76 15.63
C VAL A 72 -32.22 9.57 15.13
N PRO A 73 -33.19 9.21 15.99
CA PRO A 73 -34.57 9.10 15.56
C PRO A 73 -35.07 10.51 15.28
N PHE A 74 -35.53 10.75 14.06
CA PHE A 74 -36.26 11.96 13.68
C PHE A 74 -37.72 11.88 14.17
#